data_AF-A0A1I5RUP1-F1
#
_entry.id   AF-A0A1I5RUP1-F1
#
_cell.length_a   1.000
_cell.length_b   1.000
_cell.length_c   1.000
_cell.angle_alpha   90.00
_cell.angle_beta   90.00
_cell.angle_gamma   90.00
#
_symmetry.space_group_name_H-M   'P 1'
#
loop_
_entity.id
_entity.type
_entity.pdbx_description
1 polymer ?
#
loop_
_entity_poly.entity_id
_entity_poly.type
_entity_poly.pdbx_seq_one_letter_code
_entity_poly.pdbx_strand_id
1 'polypeptide(L)'
;MIFVHGCFWHSHDCPYGVRPASNADFWAAKLARNVERDAEQLAALAADEWRVTVVWECALKGRARRPIDEAADTIVKWLSGSSQTLAIAGAWPSATDGPLGDLRR
;
A
#
# COMPACT_ATOMS: atom_id res chain seq x y z
N MET A 1 6.47 -12.75 -6.30
CA MET A 1 5.48 -11.82 -6.90
C MET A 1 5.71 -10.41 -6.35
N ILE A 2 5.61 -9.38 -7.19
CA ILE A 2 5.70 -7.96 -6.78
C ILE A 2 4.41 -7.26 -7.24
N PHE A 3 3.65 -6.72 -6.30
CA PHE A 3 2.47 -5.89 -6.59
C PHE A 3 2.80 -4.41 -6.45
N VAL A 4 2.20 -3.60 -7.32
CA VAL A 4 2.15 -2.15 -7.17
C VAL A 4 0.70 -1.75 -6.93
N HIS A 5 0.36 -1.41 -5.68
CA HIS A 5 -1.02 -1.11 -5.29
C HIS A 5 -1.28 0.39 -5.27
N GLY A 6 -2.31 0.81 -6.01
CA GLY A 6 -2.90 2.14 -5.85
C GLY A 6 -3.55 2.26 -4.47
N CYS A 7 -3.23 3.33 -3.72
CA CYS A 7 -3.69 3.47 -2.34
C CYS A 7 -5.22 3.53 -2.26
N PHE A 8 -5.86 4.19 -3.23
CA PHE A 8 -7.31 4.28 -3.35
C PHE A 8 -7.97 2.92 -3.55
N TRP A 9 -7.56 2.19 -4.60
CA TRP A 9 -8.22 0.96 -5.03
C TRP A 9 -8.13 -0.18 -4.02
N HIS A 10 -7.06 -0.18 -3.23
CA HIS A 10 -6.74 -1.23 -2.27
C HIS A 10 -6.86 -0.72 -0.82
N SER A 11 -7.57 0.40 -0.60
CA SER A 11 -7.92 0.96 0.72
C SER A 11 -6.75 1.12 1.69
N HIS A 12 -5.62 1.63 1.22
CA HIS A 12 -4.45 1.87 2.07
C HIS A 12 -4.73 2.98 3.09
N ASP A 13 -4.31 2.81 4.34
CA ASP A 13 -4.45 3.84 5.38
C ASP A 13 -3.45 5.00 5.18
N CYS A 14 -3.75 5.85 4.21
CA CYS A 14 -3.01 7.07 3.91
C CYS A 14 -3.92 8.10 3.21
N PRO A 15 -3.48 9.37 3.07
CA PRO A 15 -4.23 10.41 2.35
C PRO A 15 -4.63 10.10 0.90
N TYR A 16 -4.04 9.08 0.26
CA TYR A 16 -4.43 8.64 -1.09
C TYR A 16 -5.46 7.50 -1.09
N GLY A 17 -5.77 6.91 0.07
CA GLY A 17 -6.77 5.85 0.25
C GLY A 17 -8.15 6.35 0.64
N VAL A 18 -8.41 7.66 0.57
CA VAL A 18 -9.67 8.26 1.03
C VAL A 18 -10.84 7.83 0.15
N ARG A 19 -11.97 7.50 0.80
CA ARG A 19 -13.20 7.08 0.13
C ARG A 19 -13.98 8.30 -0.37
N PRO A 20 -14.58 8.27 -1.57
CA PRO A 20 -15.34 9.41 -2.08
C PRO A 20 -16.64 9.57 -1.30
N ALA A 21 -17.05 10.82 -1.05
CA ALA A 21 -18.33 11.12 -0.39
C ALA A 21 -19.54 10.89 -1.32
N SER A 22 -19.36 11.03 -2.63
CA SER A 22 -20.41 10.76 -3.61
C SER A 22 -20.50 9.27 -3.91
N ASN A 23 -21.72 8.74 -4.00
CA ASN A 23 -21.98 7.30 -4.23
C ASN A 23 -21.28 6.40 -3.19
N ALA A 24 -21.34 6.81 -1.92
CA ALA A 24 -20.58 6.21 -0.83
C ALA A 24 -20.80 4.70 -0.69
N ASP A 25 -22.04 4.23 -0.79
CA ASP A 25 -22.37 2.80 -0.65
C ASP A 25 -21.71 1.96 -1.75
N PHE A 26 -21.75 2.44 -3.00
CA PHE A 26 -21.08 1.79 -4.12
C PHE A 26 -19.58 1.70 -3.89
N TRP A 27 -18.94 2.80 -3.48
CA TRP A 27 -17.50 2.81 -3.25
C TRP A 27 -17.10 1.96 -2.04
N ALA A 28 -17.88 1.98 -0.97
CA ALA A 28 -17.65 1.13 0.19
C ALA A 28 -17.68 -0.35 -0.21
N ALA A 29 -18.71 -0.78 -0.94
CA ALA A 29 -18.83 -2.16 -1.41
C ALA A 29 -17.70 -2.54 -2.38
N LYS A 30 -17.39 -1.68 -3.36
CA LYS A 30 -16.34 -1.93 -4.35
C LYS A 30 -14.96 -2.05 -3.72
N LEU A 31 -14.60 -1.13 -2.84
CA LEU A 31 -13.30 -1.11 -2.19
C LEU A 31 -13.17 -2.28 -1.20
N ALA A 32 -14.24 -2.63 -0.47
CA ALA A 32 -14.26 -3.81 0.38
C ALA A 32 -14.03 -5.10 -0.43
N ARG A 33 -14.67 -5.25 -1.59
CA ARG A 33 -14.45 -6.42 -2.46
C ARG A 33 -13.03 -6.48 -3.01
N ASN A 34 -12.43 -5.33 -3.32
CA ASN A 34 -11.02 -5.30 -3.75
C ASN A 34 -10.10 -5.81 -2.64
N VAL A 35 -10.26 -5.33 -1.39
CA VAL A 35 -9.47 -5.77 -0.24
C VAL A 35 -9.66 -7.27 0.03
N GLU A 36 -10.89 -7.77 -0.06
CA GLU A 36 -11.18 -9.20 0.08
C GLU A 36 -10.46 -10.02 -1.01
N ARG A 37 -10.53 -9.57 -2.27
CA ARG A 37 -9.82 -10.21 -3.37
C ARG A 37 -8.31 -10.17 -3.17
N ASP A 38 -7.74 -9.07 -2.68
CA ASP A 38 -6.32 -9.01 -2.39
C ASP A 38 -5.92 -10.06 -1.34
N ALA A 39 -6.73 -10.22 -0.28
CA ALA A 39 -6.51 -11.25 0.73
C ALA A 39 -6.60 -12.67 0.14
N GLU A 40 -7.57 -12.94 -0.73
CA GLU A 40 -7.68 -14.22 -1.46
C GLU A 40 -6.42 -14.50 -2.30
N GLN A 41 -5.94 -13.51 -3.05
CA GLN A 41 -4.75 -13.65 -3.90
C GLN A 41 -3.47 -13.85 -3.08
N LEU A 42 -3.30 -13.11 -1.99
CA LEU A 42 -2.17 -13.27 -1.09
C LEU A 42 -2.16 -14.64 -0.42
N ALA A 43 -3.33 -15.14 0.00
CA ALA A 43 -3.46 -16.48 0.57
C ALA A 43 -3.13 -17.58 -0.44
N ALA A 44 -3.62 -17.47 -1.68
CA ALA A 44 -3.31 -18.42 -2.75
C ALA A 44 -1.80 -18.44 -3.06
N LEU A 45 -1.19 -17.27 -3.22
CA LEU A 45 0.26 -17.16 -3.45
C LEU A 45 1.06 -17.74 -2.28
N ALA A 46 0.64 -17.50 -1.04
CA ALA A 46 1.30 -18.08 0.13
C ALA A 46 1.19 -19.61 0.18
N ALA A 47 0.02 -20.18 -0.17
CA ALA A 47 -0.18 -21.63 -0.21
C ALA A 47 0.69 -22.32 -1.27
N ASP A 48 1.00 -21.61 -2.34
CA ASP A 48 1.92 -22.04 -3.40
C ASP A 48 3.40 -21.68 -3.09
N GLU A 49 3.69 -21.29 -1.84
CA GLU A 49 5.03 -20.90 -1.34
C GLU A 49 5.65 -19.71 -2.10
N TRP A 50 4.84 -18.91 -2.81
CA TRP A 50 5.32 -17.68 -3.42
C TRP A 50 5.60 -16.63 -2.36
N ARG A 51 6.79 -16.05 -2.47
CA ARG A 51 7.15 -14.82 -1.77
C ARG A 51 6.46 -13.62 -2.43
N VAL A 52 5.90 -12.73 -1.63
CA VAL A 52 5.10 -11.59 -2.13
C VAL A 52 5.59 -10.27 -1.55
N THR A 53 5.71 -9.25 -2.39
CA THR A 53 5.90 -7.87 -1.90
C THR A 53 4.84 -6.93 -2.47
N VAL A 54 4.41 -5.97 -1.66
CA VAL A 54 3.47 -4.91 -2.06
C VAL A 54 4.18 -3.57 -1.95
N VAL A 55 4.29 -2.86 -3.08
CA VAL A 55 4.77 -1.49 -3.14
C VAL A 55 3.56 -0.57 -3.30
N TRP A 56 3.27 0.21 -2.27
CA TRP A 56 2.15 1.14 -2.28
C TRP A 56 2.47 2.38 -3.11
N GLU A 57 1.47 2.88 -3.81
CA GLU A 57 1.54 4.10 -4.62
C GLU A 57 2.13 5.29 -3.83
N CYS A 58 1.75 5.47 -2.56
CA CYS A 58 2.30 6.55 -1.73
C CYS A 58 3.80 6.44 -1.43
N ALA A 59 4.41 5.26 -1.63
CA ALA A 59 5.86 5.11 -1.55
C ALA A 59 6.56 5.64 -2.80
N LEU A 60 5.88 5.67 -3.94
CA LEU A 60 6.45 6.02 -5.24
C LEU A 60 6.11 7.44 -5.68
N LYS A 61 4.99 7.99 -5.19
CA LYS A 61 4.51 9.33 -5.56
C LYS A 61 4.12 10.17 -4.34
N GLY A 62 4.17 11.48 -4.52
CA GLY A 62 3.64 12.42 -3.54
C GLY A 62 4.63 12.83 -2.44
N ARG A 63 4.09 13.43 -1.37
CA ARG A 63 4.90 14.04 -0.30
C ARG A 63 5.61 13.02 0.58
N ALA A 64 5.02 11.84 0.75
CA ALA A 64 5.59 10.74 1.51
C ALA A 64 6.40 9.75 0.65
N ARG A 65 6.67 10.09 -0.62
CA ARG A 65 7.43 9.20 -1.50
C ARG A 65 8.81 8.96 -0.92
N ARG A 66 9.30 7.73 -1.07
CA ARG A 66 10.69 7.39 -0.80
C ARG A 66 11.53 7.75 -2.02
N PRO A 67 12.84 8.00 -1.84
CA PRO A 67 13.80 7.92 -2.93
C PRO A 67 13.65 6.59 -3.68
N ILE A 68 13.69 6.63 -5.02
CA ILE A 68 13.40 5.46 -5.84
C ILE A 68 14.47 4.37 -5.68
N ASP A 69 15.71 4.80 -5.49
CA ASP A 69 16.87 3.99 -5.12
C ASP A 69 16.65 3.29 -3.79
N GLU A 70 16.18 3.98 -2.75
CA GLU A 70 15.87 3.35 -1.45
C GLU A 70 14.80 2.25 -1.59
N ALA A 71 13.73 2.53 -2.34
CA ALA A 71 12.67 1.55 -2.58
C ALA A 71 13.19 0.34 -3.37
N ALA A 72 13.98 0.58 -4.42
CA ALA A 72 14.59 -0.47 -5.25
C ALA A 72 15.56 -1.33 -4.42
N ASP A 73 16.45 -0.70 -3.65
CA ASP A 73 17.42 -1.39 -2.80
C ASP A 73 16.74 -2.25 -1.73
N THR A 74 15.62 -1.76 -1.17
CA THR A 74 14.81 -2.55 -0.23
C THR A 74 14.24 -3.79 -0.91
N ILE A 75 13.75 -3.68 -2.15
CA ILE A 75 13.25 -4.82 -2.92
C ILE A 75 14.39 -5.78 -3.26
N VAL A 76 15.55 -5.28 -3.70
CA VAL A 76 16.72 -6.11 -4.01
C VAL A 76 17.17 -6.90 -2.77
N LYS A 77 17.30 -6.22 -1.63
CA LYS A 77 17.64 -6.85 -0.36
C LYS A 77 16.63 -7.93 0.03
N TRP A 78 15.34 -7.68 -0.18
CA TRP A 78 14.32 -8.68 0.04
C TRP A 78 14.48 -9.85 -0.94
N LEU A 79 14.59 -9.62 -2.24
CA LEU A 79 14.78 -10.66 -3.27
C LEU A 79 15.95 -11.59 -2.94
N SER A 80 17.08 -11.03 -2.50
CA SER A 80 18.27 -11.79 -2.11
C SER A 80 18.16 -12.50 -0.75
N GLY A 81 17.17 -12.14 0.08
CA GLY A 81 16.90 -12.77 1.37
C GLY A 81 15.86 -13.89 1.30
N SER A 82 15.39 -14.34 2.46
CA SER A 82 14.39 -15.42 2.60
C SER A 82 13.04 -14.96 3.16
N SER A 83 12.86 -13.67 3.47
CA SER A 83 11.60 -13.16 4.02
C SER A 83 10.43 -13.44 3.06
N GLN A 84 9.35 -14.03 3.58
CA GLN A 84 8.19 -14.40 2.76
C GLN A 84 7.47 -13.18 2.20
N THR A 85 7.37 -12.11 2.99
CA THR A 85 6.63 -10.90 2.64
C THR A 85 7.44 -9.63 2.83
N LEU A 86 7.11 -8.60 2.06
CA LEU A 86 7.57 -7.22 2.24
C LEU A 86 6.42 -6.24 1.88
N ALA A 87 6.34 -5.11 2.58
CA ALA A 87 5.47 -4.02 2.19
C ALA A 87 6.26 -2.70 2.23
N ILE A 88 6.19 -1.91 1.16
CA ILE A 88 6.81 -0.59 1.08
C ILE A 88 5.71 0.45 1.00
N ALA A 89 5.55 1.24 2.06
CA ALA A 89 4.62 2.36 2.15
C ALA A 89 5.36 3.70 2.21
N GLY A 90 4.63 4.80 1.97
CA GLY A 90 5.17 6.15 2.05
C GLY A 90 5.65 6.52 3.46
N ALA A 91 6.74 7.27 3.54
CA ALA A 91 7.28 7.80 4.79
C ALA A 91 6.51 9.06 5.21
N TRP A 92 5.31 8.87 5.75
CA TRP A 92 4.52 9.98 6.28
C TRP A 92 5.19 10.55 7.53
N PRO A 93 5.40 11.88 7.63
CA PRO A 93 5.92 12.47 8.86
C PRO A 93 4.96 12.16 10.01
N SER A 94 5.52 11.77 11.15
CA SER A 94 4.75 11.56 12.38
C SER A 94 4.01 12.85 12.74
N ALA A 95 2.87 12.72 13.44
CA ALA A 95 1.98 13.81 13.82
C ALA A 95 2.61 14.93 14.70
N THR A 96 3.90 14.89 14.97
CA THR A 96 4.65 15.84 15.82
C THR A 96 5.37 16.94 15.05
N ASP A 97 5.56 16.82 13.74
CA ASP A 97 6.37 17.78 12.96
C ASP A 97 5.54 18.54 11.91
N GLY A 98 4.74 19.51 12.37
CA GLY A 98 4.06 20.48 11.51
C GLY A 98 2.57 20.19 11.26
N PRO A 99 1.82 21.15 10.68
CA PRO A 99 0.37 21.23 10.81
C PRO A 99 -0.33 20.19 9.90
N LEU A 100 -0.32 18.94 10.32
CA LEU A 100 -0.96 17.80 9.66
C LEU A 100 -2.01 17.15 10.56
N GLY A 101 -2.71 17.98 11.33
CA GLY A 101 -3.94 17.59 12.04
C GLY A 101 -5.17 17.47 11.14
N ASP A 102 -5.06 17.70 9.82
CA ASP A 102 -6.24 17.89 8.96
C ASP A 102 -6.19 17.17 7.59
N LEU A 103 -5.49 16.04 7.48
CA LEU A 103 -5.54 15.19 6.27
C LEU A 103 -6.47 13.97 6.42
N ARG A 104 -7.39 14.02 7.40
CA ARG A 104 -8.48 13.04 7.58
C ARG A 104 -9.85 13.68 7.32
N ARG A 105 -9.98 14.43 6.22
CA ARG A 105 -11.27 14.90 5.70
C ARG A 105 -11.38 14.60 4.21
#